data_AF-A0AAD1VUI6-F1
#
_entry.id   AF-A0AAD1VUI6-F1
#
_cell.length_a   1.000
_cell.length_b   1.000
_cell.length_c   1.000
_cell.angle_alpha   90.00
_cell.angle_beta   90.00
_cell.angle_gamma   90.00
#
_symmetry.space_group_name_H-M   'P 1'
#
loop_
_entity.id
_entity.type
_entity.pdbx_description
1 polymer ?
#
loop_
_entity_poly.entity_id
_entity_poly.type
_entity_poly.pdbx_seq_one_letter_code
_entity_poly.pdbx_strand_id
1 'polypeptide(L)'
;MTDKLTLTHITNTCQGEVFWRALRYRAGIFQHRSHSARSSASTSPPAVEQEKLDKVWPRLRVLARSSPTDKHTLVKGIIDSTVEETRQVVAVTGDGTNDGPALKKADVGFAMGIAGTDVAKEASDIILTDDNFTSIVKAVMWGRNVYDSISKFLQFQLTVNVVAVIVAFTGACITQDSPLKAVQMLWVNLIMDTFASLALATEPPTQSLLLRKPYGRNKPLISRTMMKNILGHAVYQLTIIFTLLFAGEKFFDIDSGRNVPLHSPPSEHYTIVFNTFVMMQLFNEINARKIHGERNVFDSIFRNPIFCAVVLGTFGAQIIIVEFGGKPFSCSGLTLSQWFWCIFIGVGELLWGQLISSVPTSRLKFLKSAGHGPMKEDLQHEELQDGTDEIDHGEMELRRGQILWFRGLNRIQTQIKVVNAFRSSLYEGLEKPQNRSAIHSFMTYPEAGSAPSLTDSDSEGEESRGLLKGRDDQTHNHNNNSSTEQRPLDITVSPYESPMHSVETSI
;
A
#
# COMPACT_ATOMS: atom_id res chain seq x y z
N MET A 1 -24.42 -16.18 5.20
CA MET A 1 -23.16 -16.81 4.80
C MET A 1 -22.02 -16.46 5.76
N THR A 2 -21.07 -17.37 5.96
CA THR A 2 -19.86 -17.14 6.77
C THR A 2 -18.61 -17.28 5.89
N ASP A 3 -18.02 -16.15 5.54
CA ASP A 3 -16.75 -16.03 4.82
C ASP A 3 -15.63 -16.47 5.78
N LYS A 4 -15.44 -17.79 5.85
CA LYS A 4 -14.36 -18.46 6.57
C LYS A 4 -13.18 -18.59 5.64
N LEU A 5 -11.97 -18.49 6.19
CA LEU A 5 -10.76 -18.93 5.50
C LEU A 5 -10.96 -20.39 5.06
N THR A 6 -11.14 -20.61 3.76
CA THR A 6 -11.43 -21.93 3.22
C THR A 6 -10.12 -22.59 2.83
N LEU A 7 -9.64 -23.46 3.72
CA LEU A 7 -8.45 -24.26 3.46
C LEU A 7 -8.82 -25.42 2.52
N THR A 8 -8.19 -25.46 1.35
CA THR A 8 -8.30 -26.55 0.38
C THR A 8 -6.94 -27.21 0.26
N HIS A 9 -6.80 -28.43 0.76
CA HIS A 9 -5.58 -29.20 0.61
C HIS A 9 -5.47 -29.75 -0.81
N ILE A 10 -4.40 -29.37 -1.50
CA ILE A 10 -4.06 -29.89 -2.83
C ILE A 10 -2.83 -30.77 -2.64
N THR A 11 -2.92 -32.05 -2.99
CA THR A 11 -1.81 -33.00 -2.79
C THR A 11 -1.67 -34.00 -3.93
N ASN A 12 -0.42 -34.29 -4.26
CA ASN A 12 -0.05 -35.35 -5.20
C ASN A 12 -0.11 -36.73 -4.51
N THR A 13 -0.12 -36.78 -3.17
CA THR A 13 -0.09 -37.99 -2.34
C THR A 13 -1.23 -38.00 -1.30
N CYS A 14 -2.05 -39.06 -1.34
CA CYS A 14 -2.94 -39.45 -0.24
C CYS A 14 -2.79 -40.96 -0.01
N GLN A 15 -2.52 -41.37 1.23
CA GLN A 15 -2.74 -42.73 1.72
C GLN A 15 -4.06 -42.78 2.52
N GLY A 16 -4.75 -43.92 2.53
CA GLY A 16 -5.94 -44.17 3.36
C GLY A 16 -7.28 -43.60 2.85
N GLU A 17 -8.35 -43.82 3.62
CA GLU A 17 -9.78 -43.54 3.34
C GLU A 17 -10.11 -42.21 2.62
N VAL A 18 -9.34 -41.14 2.90
CA VAL A 18 -9.47 -39.83 2.22
C VAL A 18 -9.39 -39.97 0.69
N PHE A 19 -8.63 -40.95 0.22
CA PHE A 19 -8.49 -41.37 -1.18
C PHE A 19 -9.84 -41.57 -1.89
N TRP A 20 -10.77 -42.32 -1.29
CA TRP A 20 -12.04 -42.69 -1.93
C TRP A 20 -13.01 -41.51 -2.06
N ARG A 21 -13.05 -40.62 -1.05
CA ARG A 21 -13.83 -39.37 -1.14
C ARG A 21 -13.23 -38.40 -2.16
N ALA A 22 -11.91 -38.29 -2.25
CA ALA A 22 -11.25 -37.38 -3.20
C ALA A 22 -11.37 -37.84 -4.66
N LEU A 23 -11.33 -39.16 -4.93
CA LEU A 23 -11.46 -39.71 -6.28
C LEU A 23 -12.77 -39.28 -6.98
N ARG A 24 -13.87 -39.20 -6.21
CA ARG A 24 -15.22 -38.87 -6.68
C ARG A 24 -15.33 -37.45 -7.23
N TYR A 25 -14.51 -36.51 -6.74
CA TYR A 25 -14.49 -35.13 -7.23
C TYR A 25 -13.63 -34.95 -8.48
N ARG A 26 -12.49 -35.66 -8.59
CA ARG A 26 -11.62 -35.59 -9.77
C ARG A 26 -12.38 -35.93 -11.06
N ALA A 27 -13.20 -36.99 -11.03
CA ALA A 27 -13.98 -37.46 -12.17
C ALA A 27 -15.11 -36.51 -12.62
N GLY A 28 -15.57 -35.58 -11.75
CA GLY A 28 -16.65 -34.65 -12.05
C GLY A 28 -16.21 -33.27 -12.55
N ILE A 29 -14.99 -32.84 -12.22
CA ILE A 29 -14.45 -31.51 -12.59
C ILE A 29 -13.46 -31.61 -13.76
N PHE A 30 -12.59 -32.62 -13.74
CA PHE A 30 -11.48 -32.77 -14.69
C PHE A 30 -11.69 -34.02 -15.54
N GLN A 31 -12.28 -33.82 -16.72
CA GLN A 31 -12.70 -34.92 -17.59
C GLN A 31 -11.49 -35.59 -18.25
N HIS A 32 -11.16 -36.81 -17.81
CA HIS A 32 -10.03 -37.57 -18.33
C HIS A 32 -10.33 -38.06 -19.75
N ARG A 33 -9.72 -37.46 -20.78
CA ARG A 33 -9.68 -38.05 -22.13
C ARG A 33 -8.91 -39.38 -22.07
N SER A 34 -9.63 -40.49 -21.98
CA SER A 34 -9.07 -41.82 -22.23
C SER A 34 -8.43 -41.86 -23.62
N HIS A 35 -7.25 -42.47 -23.74
CA HIS A 35 -6.52 -42.59 -24.99
C HIS A 35 -7.27 -43.48 -26.01
N SER A 36 -8.21 -42.89 -26.75
CA SER A 36 -8.77 -43.47 -27.98
C SER A 36 -9.40 -42.38 -28.87
N ALA A 37 -8.57 -41.45 -29.35
CA ALA A 37 -8.88 -40.57 -30.47
C ALA A 37 -7.57 -39.96 -30.98
N ARG A 38 -7.05 -40.46 -32.11
CA ARG A 38 -5.83 -39.98 -32.74
C ARG A 38 -6.18 -38.95 -33.82
N SER A 39 -6.38 -37.69 -33.43
CA SER A 39 -6.46 -36.56 -34.38
C SER A 39 -6.12 -35.21 -33.72
N SER A 40 -5.56 -34.32 -34.56
CA SER A 40 -5.25 -32.89 -34.33
C SER A 40 -4.53 -32.49 -33.03
N ALA A 41 -3.25 -32.15 -33.16
CA ALA A 41 -2.56 -31.33 -32.17
C ALA A 41 -3.20 -29.94 -32.10
N SER A 42 -3.84 -29.63 -30.97
CA SER A 42 -4.22 -28.26 -30.59
C SER A 42 -3.70 -28.02 -29.17
N THR A 43 -2.69 -27.16 -29.07
CA THR A 43 -1.91 -26.95 -27.84
C THR A 43 -2.59 -25.96 -26.89
N SER A 44 -3.88 -26.14 -26.64
CA SER A 44 -4.63 -25.38 -25.63
C SER A 44 -4.74 -26.17 -24.33
N PRO A 45 -4.57 -25.53 -23.15
CA PRO A 45 -4.88 -26.19 -21.87
C PRO A 45 -6.36 -26.59 -21.85
N PRO A 46 -6.73 -27.69 -21.17
CA PRO A 46 -8.11 -28.15 -21.13
C PRO A 46 -9.02 -27.06 -20.56
N ALA A 47 -9.94 -26.58 -21.38
CA ALA A 47 -10.90 -25.55 -21.00
C ALA A 47 -11.90 -26.14 -19.99
N VAL A 48 -11.62 -25.96 -18.70
CA VAL A 48 -12.61 -26.22 -17.65
C VAL A 48 -13.71 -25.19 -17.79
N GLU A 49 -14.95 -25.65 -17.95
CA GLU A 49 -16.13 -24.80 -17.91
C GLU A 49 -16.24 -24.16 -16.53
N GLN A 50 -16.06 -22.84 -16.45
CA GLN A 50 -16.08 -22.07 -15.20
C GLN A 50 -17.35 -22.35 -14.39
N GLU A 51 -18.51 -22.46 -15.05
CA GLU A 51 -19.81 -22.77 -14.45
C GLU A 51 -19.85 -24.12 -13.69
N LYS A 52 -19.08 -25.12 -14.16
CA LYS A 52 -18.94 -26.42 -13.47
C LYS A 52 -18.03 -26.31 -12.25
N LEU A 53 -16.95 -25.52 -12.36
CA LEU A 53 -16.04 -25.28 -11.25
C LEU A 53 -16.72 -24.48 -10.12
N ASP A 54 -17.47 -23.44 -10.49
CA ASP A 54 -18.26 -22.57 -9.61
C ASP A 54 -19.23 -23.34 -8.70
N LYS A 55 -19.84 -24.40 -9.22
CA LYS A 55 -20.74 -25.27 -8.45
C LYS A 55 -20.02 -26.15 -7.43
N VAL A 56 -18.70 -26.33 -7.54
CA VAL A 56 -17.93 -27.33 -6.77
C VAL A 56 -16.86 -26.72 -5.87
N TRP A 57 -16.11 -25.70 -6.32
CA TRP A 57 -14.99 -25.13 -5.55
C TRP A 57 -15.38 -24.63 -4.14
N PRO A 58 -16.57 -24.05 -3.88
CA PRO A 58 -16.92 -23.59 -2.53
C PRO A 58 -17.02 -24.74 -1.50
N ARG A 59 -17.26 -25.97 -1.98
CA ARG A 59 -17.35 -27.20 -1.18
C ARG A 59 -16.09 -28.08 -1.30
N LEU A 60 -15.22 -27.82 -2.28
CA LEU A 60 -13.97 -28.54 -2.45
C LEU A 60 -13.04 -28.27 -1.25
N ARG A 61 -12.53 -29.33 -0.63
CA ARG A 61 -11.55 -29.25 0.49
C ARG A 61 -10.31 -30.10 0.28
N VAL A 62 -10.39 -31.10 -0.61
CA VAL A 62 -9.27 -31.97 -0.97
C VAL A 62 -9.27 -32.16 -2.48
N LEU A 63 -8.16 -31.81 -3.13
CA LEU A 63 -7.85 -32.19 -4.51
C LEU A 63 -6.66 -33.17 -4.47
N ALA A 64 -6.93 -34.45 -4.76
CA ALA A 64 -5.92 -35.50 -4.71
C ALA A 64 -5.51 -35.97 -6.13
N ARG A 65 -4.23 -36.36 -6.28
CA ARG A 65 -3.63 -36.76 -7.56
C ARG A 65 -3.76 -35.67 -8.64
N SER A 66 -3.57 -34.41 -8.24
CA SER A 66 -3.49 -33.25 -9.13
C SER A 66 -2.23 -33.28 -10.00
N SER A 67 -2.38 -32.93 -11.27
CA SER A 67 -1.27 -32.49 -12.13
C SER A 67 -0.93 -31.01 -11.85
N PRO A 68 0.26 -30.52 -12.27
CA PRO A 68 0.62 -29.08 -12.21
C PRO A 68 -0.45 -28.19 -12.84
N THR A 69 -0.99 -28.63 -13.98
CA THR A 69 -2.06 -27.95 -14.71
C THR A 69 -3.37 -27.92 -13.94
N ASP A 70 -3.72 -28.97 -13.17
CA ASP A 70 -4.93 -28.99 -12.34
C ASP A 70 -4.82 -27.96 -11.19
N LYS A 71 -3.63 -27.85 -10.56
CA LYS A 71 -3.36 -26.85 -9.52
C LYS A 71 -3.53 -25.43 -10.08
N HIS A 72 -2.86 -25.11 -11.19
CA HIS A 72 -2.97 -23.81 -11.85
C HIS A 72 -4.42 -23.48 -12.26
N THR A 73 -5.14 -24.45 -12.81
CA THR A 73 -6.53 -24.27 -13.27
C THR A 73 -7.48 -24.02 -12.11
N LEU A 74 -7.32 -24.73 -10.98
CA LEU A 74 -8.09 -24.47 -9.77
C LEU A 74 -7.82 -23.07 -9.21
N VAL A 75 -6.55 -22.65 -9.11
CA VAL A 75 -6.18 -21.32 -8.61
C VAL A 75 -6.74 -20.22 -9.51
N LYS A 76 -6.56 -20.34 -10.83
CA LYS A 76 -7.14 -19.42 -11.81
C LYS A 76 -8.66 -19.38 -11.69
N GLY A 77 -9.32 -20.53 -11.64
CA GLY A 77 -10.78 -20.62 -11.63
C GLY A 77 -11.43 -20.15 -10.32
N ILE A 78 -10.75 -20.22 -9.17
CA ILE A 78 -11.22 -19.56 -7.93
C ILE A 78 -11.07 -18.03 -8.05
N ILE A 79 -9.95 -17.56 -8.63
CA ILE A 79 -9.67 -16.14 -8.86
C ILE A 79 -10.67 -15.50 -9.85
N ASP A 80 -11.04 -16.24 -10.90
CA ASP A 80 -11.94 -15.81 -11.96
C ASP A 80 -13.44 -16.10 -11.63
N SER A 81 -13.74 -16.72 -10.48
CA SER A 81 -15.11 -17.09 -10.07
C SER A 81 -15.97 -15.89 -9.65
N THR A 82 -17.26 -15.95 -9.97
CA THR A 82 -18.30 -14.96 -9.62
C THR A 82 -19.32 -15.49 -8.60
N VAL A 83 -19.08 -16.64 -7.96
CA VAL A 83 -20.02 -17.27 -7.01
C VAL A 83 -20.22 -16.45 -5.74
N GLU A 84 -19.20 -15.71 -5.32
CA GLU A 84 -19.28 -14.74 -4.22
C GLU A 84 -19.26 -13.32 -4.82
N GLU A 85 -20.03 -12.40 -4.23
CA GLU A 85 -20.10 -10.97 -4.62
C GLU A 85 -18.72 -10.30 -4.75
N THR A 86 -17.73 -10.81 -4.01
CA THR A 86 -16.34 -10.38 -4.09
C THR A 86 -15.41 -11.51 -4.51
N ARG A 87 -14.57 -11.24 -5.51
CA ARG A 87 -13.42 -12.10 -5.86
C ARG A 87 -12.62 -12.47 -4.62
N GLN A 88 -12.34 -13.75 -4.47
CA GLN A 88 -11.50 -14.29 -3.40
C GLN A 88 -10.02 -13.91 -3.60
N VAL A 89 -9.30 -13.85 -2.48
CA VAL A 89 -7.84 -13.70 -2.46
C VAL A 89 -7.24 -15.07 -2.18
N VAL A 90 -6.51 -15.63 -3.15
CA VAL A 90 -6.03 -17.01 -3.08
C VAL A 90 -4.55 -17.06 -2.70
N ALA A 91 -4.26 -17.71 -1.56
CA ALA A 91 -2.91 -18.08 -1.18
C ALA A 91 -2.64 -19.55 -1.56
N VAL A 92 -1.47 -19.82 -2.13
CA VAL A 92 -1.04 -21.17 -2.56
C VAL A 92 0.28 -21.51 -1.90
N THR A 93 0.49 -22.76 -1.50
CA THR A 93 1.79 -23.26 -1.04
C THR A 93 2.30 -24.39 -1.93
N GLY A 94 3.61 -24.47 -2.11
CA GLY A 94 4.27 -25.48 -2.93
C GLY A 94 5.77 -25.61 -2.65
N ASP A 95 6.34 -26.75 -3.04
CA ASP A 95 7.73 -27.13 -2.82
C ASP A 95 8.43 -27.53 -4.13
N GLY A 96 7.71 -28.19 -5.04
CA GLY A 96 8.23 -28.65 -6.33
C GLY A 96 8.25 -27.58 -7.42
N THR A 97 9.16 -27.76 -8.39
CA THR A 97 9.19 -27.01 -9.67
C THR A 97 7.82 -26.99 -10.37
N ASN A 98 7.08 -28.10 -10.24
CA ASN A 98 5.71 -28.32 -10.68
C ASN A 98 4.68 -27.29 -10.13
N ASP A 99 4.95 -26.66 -8.99
CA ASP A 99 4.02 -25.73 -8.35
C ASP A 99 4.24 -24.29 -8.79
N GLY A 100 5.37 -23.98 -9.45
CA GLY A 100 5.71 -22.63 -9.93
C GLY A 100 4.58 -21.92 -10.70
N PRO A 101 3.93 -22.55 -11.70
CA PRO A 101 2.82 -21.92 -12.43
C PRO A 101 1.57 -21.65 -11.57
N ALA A 102 1.37 -22.37 -10.46
CA ALA A 102 0.26 -22.16 -9.54
C ALA A 102 0.61 -21.09 -8.49
N LEU A 103 1.83 -21.15 -7.93
CA LEU A 103 2.40 -20.13 -7.05
C LEU A 103 2.36 -18.74 -7.71
N LYS A 104 2.86 -18.63 -8.94
CA LYS A 104 2.92 -17.35 -9.67
C LYS A 104 1.56 -16.82 -10.14
N LYS A 105 0.52 -17.65 -10.11
CA LYS A 105 -0.87 -17.29 -10.47
C LYS A 105 -1.73 -16.93 -9.26
N ALA A 106 -1.31 -17.30 -8.06
CA ALA A 106 -1.96 -16.94 -6.80
C ALA A 106 -1.92 -15.43 -6.56
N ASP A 107 -2.74 -14.93 -5.62
CA ASP A 107 -2.56 -13.57 -5.10
C ASP A 107 -1.39 -13.51 -4.09
N VAL A 108 -1.04 -14.65 -3.45
CA VAL A 108 0.17 -14.83 -2.63
C VAL A 108 0.69 -16.27 -2.76
N GLY A 109 1.93 -16.45 -3.22
CA GLY A 109 2.63 -17.74 -3.25
C GLY A 109 3.54 -17.96 -2.03
N PHE A 110 3.43 -19.13 -1.39
CA PHE A 110 4.29 -19.59 -0.29
C PHE A 110 5.19 -20.76 -0.74
N ALA A 111 6.51 -20.58 -0.69
CA ALA A 111 7.45 -21.68 -0.90
C ALA A 111 7.95 -22.27 0.43
N MET A 112 8.24 -23.57 0.41
CA MET A 112 8.97 -24.25 1.48
C MET A 112 10.46 -23.85 1.41
N GLY A 113 11.07 -23.52 2.55
CA GLY A 113 12.45 -23.08 2.64
C GLY A 113 13.45 -24.22 2.67
N ILE A 114 13.12 -25.30 3.39
CA ILE A 114 13.99 -26.46 3.60
C ILE A 114 13.76 -27.49 2.48
N ALA A 115 12.52 -27.96 2.31
CA ALA A 115 12.16 -28.96 1.31
C ALA A 115 11.93 -28.39 -0.10
N GLY A 116 11.74 -27.07 -0.23
CA GLY A 116 11.37 -26.44 -1.50
C GLY A 116 12.54 -26.29 -2.46
N THR A 117 12.29 -26.61 -3.73
CA THR A 117 13.19 -26.34 -4.86
C THR A 117 13.38 -24.85 -5.09
N ASP A 118 14.54 -24.45 -5.63
CA ASP A 118 14.83 -23.03 -5.86
C ASP A 118 13.88 -22.39 -6.88
N VAL A 119 13.41 -23.16 -7.88
CA VAL A 119 12.36 -22.72 -8.81
C VAL A 119 11.03 -22.42 -8.10
N ALA A 120 10.67 -23.17 -7.06
CA ALA A 120 9.48 -22.88 -6.26
C ALA A 120 9.67 -21.61 -5.41
N LYS A 121 10.87 -21.41 -4.85
CA LYS A 121 11.26 -20.21 -4.09
C LYS A 121 11.20 -18.95 -4.99
N GLU A 122 11.81 -18.99 -6.17
CA GLU A 122 11.77 -17.90 -7.17
C GLU A 122 10.35 -17.60 -7.69
N ALA A 123 9.47 -18.61 -7.75
CA ALA A 123 8.08 -18.44 -8.16
C ALA A 123 7.15 -17.91 -7.05
N SER A 124 7.61 -17.88 -5.79
CA SER A 124 6.83 -17.49 -4.61
C SER A 124 7.03 -16.03 -4.19
N ASP A 125 6.13 -15.51 -3.37
CA ASP A 125 6.23 -14.16 -2.77
C ASP A 125 6.77 -14.21 -1.33
N ILE A 126 6.59 -15.34 -0.63
CA ILE A 126 7.02 -15.57 0.76
C ILE A 126 7.64 -16.97 0.88
N ILE A 127 8.84 -17.06 1.47
CA ILE A 127 9.51 -18.33 1.76
C ILE A 127 9.34 -18.66 3.26
N LEU A 128 8.84 -19.86 3.57
CA LEU A 128 8.73 -20.38 4.93
C LEU A 128 10.06 -21.00 5.36
N THR A 129 10.82 -20.34 6.23
CA THR A 129 12.15 -20.80 6.68
C THR A 129 12.11 -22.04 7.57
N ASP A 130 10.94 -22.39 8.13
CA ASP A 130 10.72 -23.50 9.05
C ASP A 130 9.79 -24.59 8.53
N ASP A 131 9.37 -24.50 7.25
CA ASP A 131 8.46 -25.45 6.58
C ASP A 131 7.14 -25.73 7.36
N ASN A 132 6.70 -24.77 8.19
CA ASN A 132 5.58 -24.98 9.11
C ASN A 132 4.32 -24.20 8.69
N PHE A 133 3.18 -24.89 8.58
CA PHE A 133 1.87 -24.25 8.31
C PHE A 133 1.49 -23.17 9.34
N THR A 134 1.99 -23.27 10.58
CA THR A 134 1.81 -22.25 11.62
C THR A 134 2.41 -20.90 11.20
N SER A 135 3.48 -20.89 10.42
CA SER A 135 4.13 -19.68 9.92
C SER A 135 3.29 -18.97 8.85
N ILE A 136 2.45 -19.69 8.09
CA ILE A 136 1.42 -19.08 7.22
C ILE A 136 0.37 -18.35 8.06
N VAL A 137 -0.09 -18.94 9.17
CA VAL A 137 -1.06 -18.29 10.08
C VAL A 137 -0.46 -17.03 10.72
N LYS A 138 0.81 -17.07 11.11
CA LYS A 138 1.56 -15.88 11.57
C LYS A 138 1.65 -14.81 10.49
N ALA A 139 1.98 -15.17 9.24
CA ALA A 139 2.04 -14.23 8.12
C ALA A 139 0.68 -13.55 7.86
N VAL A 140 -0.42 -14.30 7.91
CA VAL A 140 -1.79 -13.74 7.80
C VAL A 140 -2.11 -12.79 8.97
N MET A 141 -1.68 -13.12 10.19
CA MET A 141 -1.84 -12.25 11.35
C MET A 141 -1.08 -10.92 11.19
N TRP A 142 0.17 -10.98 10.72
CA TRP A 142 0.98 -9.79 10.42
C TRP A 142 0.39 -8.95 9.28
N GLY A 143 -0.07 -9.56 8.19
CA GLY A 143 -0.74 -8.84 7.10
C GLY A 143 -2.02 -8.11 7.55
N ARG A 144 -2.82 -8.75 8.42
CA ARG A 144 -3.99 -8.11 9.05
C ARG A 144 -3.61 -6.95 9.97
N ASN A 145 -2.46 -7.03 10.64
CA ASN A 145 -1.94 -5.99 11.52
C ASN A 145 -1.44 -4.77 10.72
N VAL A 146 -0.68 -5.00 9.64
CA VAL A 146 -0.20 -3.93 8.75
C VAL A 146 -1.36 -3.11 8.19
N TYR A 147 -2.45 -3.76 7.74
CA TYR A 147 -3.65 -3.05 7.27
C TYR A 147 -4.26 -2.16 8.36
N ASP A 148 -4.44 -2.68 9.58
CA ASP A 148 -4.98 -1.91 10.70
C ASP A 148 -4.07 -0.75 11.10
N SER A 149 -2.76 -0.96 11.12
CA SER A 149 -1.75 0.06 11.37
C SER A 149 -1.84 1.23 10.38
N ILE A 150 -2.01 0.92 9.08
CA ILE A 150 -2.26 1.94 8.04
C ILE A 150 -3.57 2.69 8.32
N SER A 151 -4.66 1.98 8.66
CA SER A 151 -5.95 2.63 8.97
C SER A 151 -5.90 3.50 10.24
N LYS A 152 -5.16 3.11 11.29
CA LYS A 152 -4.93 3.92 12.49
C LYS A 152 -4.19 5.21 12.16
N PHE A 153 -3.06 5.10 11.46
CA PHE A 153 -2.28 6.26 11.00
C PHE A 153 -3.13 7.20 10.14
N LEU A 154 -3.88 6.68 9.17
CA LEU A 154 -4.77 7.50 8.35
C LEU A 154 -5.89 8.18 9.17
N GLN A 155 -6.40 7.56 10.24
CA GLN A 155 -7.44 8.18 11.08
C GLN A 155 -6.85 9.42 11.77
N PHE A 156 -5.66 9.28 12.35
CA PHE A 156 -4.93 10.37 12.96
C PHE A 156 -4.60 11.48 11.95
N GLN A 157 -3.90 11.12 10.87
CA GLN A 157 -3.39 12.02 9.85
C GLN A 157 -4.52 12.82 9.16
N LEU A 158 -5.67 12.21 8.86
CA LEU A 158 -6.79 12.91 8.24
C LEU A 158 -7.50 13.86 9.22
N THR A 159 -7.62 13.49 10.50
CA THR A 159 -8.21 14.38 11.53
C THR A 159 -7.39 15.66 11.65
N VAL A 160 -6.09 15.48 11.85
CA VAL A 160 -5.05 16.51 11.86
C VAL A 160 -5.16 17.46 10.66
N ASN A 161 -5.15 16.92 9.44
CA ASN A 161 -5.09 17.74 8.24
C ASN A 161 -6.39 18.52 7.99
N VAL A 162 -7.55 17.92 8.29
CA VAL A 162 -8.85 18.63 8.23
C VAL A 162 -8.84 19.83 9.17
N VAL A 163 -8.38 19.67 10.40
CA VAL A 163 -8.33 20.78 11.37
C VAL A 163 -7.30 21.83 10.97
N ALA A 164 -6.08 21.44 10.61
CA ALA A 164 -5.02 22.36 10.21
C ALA A 164 -5.42 23.23 9.00
N VAL A 165 -6.03 22.63 7.97
CA VAL A 165 -6.51 23.36 6.78
C VAL A 165 -7.63 24.34 7.13
N ILE A 166 -8.62 23.91 7.92
CA ILE A 166 -9.75 24.78 8.31
C ILE A 166 -9.27 25.93 9.22
N VAL A 167 -8.40 25.66 10.19
CA VAL A 167 -7.82 26.69 11.07
C VAL A 167 -7.00 27.70 10.27
N ALA A 168 -6.14 27.24 9.34
CA ALA A 168 -5.35 28.14 8.50
C ALA A 168 -6.24 28.99 7.58
N PHE A 169 -7.25 28.38 6.94
CA PHE A 169 -8.19 29.08 6.06
C PHE A 169 -9.03 30.12 6.81
N THR A 170 -9.72 29.73 7.87
CA THR A 170 -10.56 30.63 8.68
C THR A 170 -9.72 31.71 9.38
N GLY A 171 -8.53 31.34 9.86
CA GLY A 171 -7.56 32.28 10.42
C GLY A 171 -7.14 33.37 9.43
N ALA A 172 -6.74 32.98 8.22
CA ALA A 172 -6.39 33.92 7.16
C ALA A 172 -7.58 34.80 6.72
N CYS A 173 -8.79 34.25 6.59
CA CYS A 173 -9.96 35.02 6.21
C CYS A 173 -10.34 36.09 7.25
N ILE A 174 -10.30 35.78 8.55
CA ILE A 174 -10.79 36.67 9.61
C ILE A 174 -9.68 37.58 10.16
N THR A 175 -8.48 37.03 10.37
CA THR A 175 -7.35 37.69 11.05
C THR A 175 -6.29 38.22 10.08
N GLN A 176 -6.43 37.96 8.77
CA GLN A 176 -5.45 38.30 7.72
C GLN A 176 -4.05 37.67 7.91
N ASP A 177 -3.91 36.74 8.85
CA ASP A 177 -2.69 36.00 9.18
C ASP A 177 -3.09 34.61 9.73
N SER A 178 -2.18 33.64 9.63
CA SER A 178 -2.39 32.31 10.19
C SER A 178 -2.07 32.30 11.69
N PRO A 179 -2.95 31.73 12.55
CA PRO A 179 -2.68 31.62 13.99
C PRO A 179 -1.52 30.66 14.31
N LEU A 180 -1.14 29.81 13.35
CA LEU A 180 0.03 28.95 13.41
C LEU A 180 1.06 29.43 12.37
N LYS A 181 2.27 29.76 12.84
CA LYS A 181 3.36 30.26 11.98
C LYS A 181 4.01 29.11 11.18
N ALA A 182 4.69 29.44 10.09
CA ALA A 182 5.27 28.45 9.18
C ALA A 182 6.20 27.44 9.88
N VAL A 183 7.05 27.89 10.81
CA VAL A 183 7.93 27.00 11.61
C VAL A 183 7.13 26.09 12.55
N GLN A 184 6.06 26.61 13.16
CA GLN A 184 5.16 25.82 14.01
C GLN A 184 4.43 24.75 13.18
N MET A 185 3.95 25.09 11.99
CA MET A 185 3.34 24.12 11.07
C MET A 185 4.33 23.04 10.62
N LEU A 186 5.60 23.39 10.35
CA LEU A 186 6.64 22.41 10.02
C LEU A 186 6.93 21.45 11.19
N TRP A 187 7.02 21.97 12.42
CA TRP A 187 7.19 21.15 13.63
C TRP A 187 6.01 20.18 13.84
N VAL A 188 4.79 20.71 13.68
CA VAL A 188 3.55 19.97 13.82
C VAL A 188 3.49 18.84 12.77
N ASN A 189 3.76 19.13 11.49
CA ASN A 189 3.85 18.11 10.43
C ASN A 189 4.94 17.07 10.71
N LEU A 190 6.10 17.46 11.25
CA LEU A 190 7.16 16.51 11.59
C LEU A 190 6.70 15.48 12.63
N ILE A 191 6.03 15.94 13.70
CA ILE A 191 5.46 15.04 14.72
C ILE A 191 4.42 14.10 14.08
N MET A 192 3.46 14.67 13.36
CA MET A 192 2.27 13.93 12.95
C MET A 192 2.53 12.98 11.79
N ASP A 193 3.30 13.42 10.79
CA ASP A 193 3.56 12.62 9.60
C ASP A 193 4.67 11.58 9.86
N THR A 194 5.74 11.98 10.55
CA THR A 194 6.95 11.13 10.70
C THR A 194 6.97 10.35 12.00
N PHE A 195 6.73 11.00 13.15
CA PHE A 195 6.78 10.30 14.44
C PHE A 195 5.51 9.48 14.72
N ALA A 196 4.32 10.01 14.44
CA ALA A 196 3.09 9.24 14.67
C ALA A 196 2.89 8.10 13.66
N SER A 197 3.39 8.21 12.42
CA SER A 197 3.44 7.06 11.51
C SER A 197 4.35 5.95 12.06
N LEU A 198 5.54 6.29 12.57
CA LEU A 198 6.42 5.33 13.25
C LEU A 198 5.75 4.71 14.49
N ALA A 199 5.10 5.51 15.33
CA ALA A 199 4.45 5.06 16.56
C ALA A 199 3.24 4.14 16.29
N LEU A 200 2.35 4.52 15.36
CA LEU A 200 1.13 3.77 15.04
C LEU A 200 1.39 2.59 14.09
N ALA A 201 2.43 2.64 13.24
CA ALA A 201 2.78 1.52 12.36
C ALA A 201 3.42 0.34 13.09
N THR A 202 4.18 0.61 14.16
CA THR A 202 4.98 -0.39 14.90
C THR A 202 4.21 -1.19 15.95
N GLU A 203 2.88 -1.05 16.05
CA GLU A 203 2.11 -1.84 17.00
C GLU A 203 2.21 -3.35 16.72
N PRO A 204 2.56 -4.20 17.70
CA PRO A 204 2.66 -5.64 17.48
C PRO A 204 1.27 -6.30 17.38
N PRO A 205 1.12 -7.35 16.55
CA PRO A 205 -0.16 -8.00 16.27
C PRO A 205 -0.83 -8.61 17.51
N THR A 206 -2.15 -8.78 17.44
CA THR A 206 -2.96 -9.44 18.48
C THR A 206 -3.72 -10.64 17.92
N GLN A 207 -3.97 -11.64 18.77
CA GLN A 207 -4.74 -12.83 18.38
C GLN A 207 -6.20 -12.50 18.01
N SER A 208 -6.76 -11.41 18.54
CA SER A 208 -8.10 -10.91 18.19
C SER A 208 -8.23 -10.55 16.70
N LEU A 209 -7.12 -10.20 16.02
CA LEU A 209 -7.09 -9.97 14.57
C LEU A 209 -7.54 -11.21 13.77
N LEU A 210 -7.42 -12.43 14.31
CA LEU A 210 -7.84 -13.66 13.65
C LEU A 210 -9.33 -13.99 13.86
N LEU A 211 -9.98 -13.45 14.89
CA LEU A 211 -11.39 -13.71 15.21
C LEU A 211 -12.37 -13.03 14.25
N ARG A 212 -11.95 -11.95 13.59
CA ARG A 212 -12.75 -11.23 12.60
C ARG A 212 -12.70 -11.85 11.20
N LYS A 213 -13.74 -11.58 10.41
CA LYS A 213 -13.78 -11.87 8.97
C LYS A 213 -12.63 -11.14 8.24
N PRO A 214 -12.13 -11.67 7.10
CA PRO A 214 -11.18 -10.96 6.24
C PRO A 214 -11.72 -9.61 5.75
N TYR A 215 -10.80 -8.69 5.41
CA TYR A 215 -11.15 -7.48 4.68
C TYR A 215 -11.45 -7.83 3.20
N GLY A 216 -12.52 -7.26 2.66
CA GLY A 216 -12.89 -7.46 1.25
C GLY A 216 -12.09 -6.53 0.35
N ARG A 217 -11.60 -7.04 -0.78
CA ARG A 217 -10.71 -6.34 -1.73
C ARG A 217 -11.22 -4.95 -2.17
N ASN A 218 -12.54 -4.80 -2.34
CA ASN A 218 -13.17 -3.58 -2.85
C ASN A 218 -13.74 -2.68 -1.74
N LYS A 219 -13.46 -2.96 -0.46
CA LYS A 219 -13.94 -2.10 0.64
C LYS A 219 -13.11 -0.81 0.71
N PRO A 220 -13.73 0.36 0.91
CA PRO A 220 -13.00 1.62 1.04
C PRO A 220 -12.10 1.58 2.28
N LEU A 221 -10.88 2.13 2.15
CA LEU A 221 -9.88 2.17 3.21
C LEU A 221 -10.34 3.01 4.41
N ILE A 222 -11.13 4.06 4.17
CA ILE A 222 -11.79 4.86 5.20
C ILE A 222 -13.17 4.26 5.48
N SER A 223 -13.33 3.64 6.65
CA SER A 223 -14.62 3.09 7.09
C SER A 223 -15.56 4.19 7.60
N ARG A 224 -16.88 3.93 7.63
CA ARG A 224 -17.87 4.84 8.22
C ARG A 224 -17.59 5.16 9.70
N THR A 225 -17.04 4.20 10.46
CA THR A 225 -16.63 4.40 11.86
C THR A 225 -15.42 5.33 11.96
N MET A 226 -14.43 5.12 11.09
CA MET A 226 -13.24 5.97 10.99
C MET A 226 -13.61 7.41 10.58
N MET A 227 -14.51 7.59 9.60
CA MET A 227 -15.01 8.92 9.20
C MET A 227 -15.77 9.62 10.34
N LYS A 228 -16.59 8.88 11.12
CA LYS A 228 -17.21 9.40 12.34
C LYS A 228 -16.15 9.92 13.32
N ASN A 229 -15.09 9.14 13.57
CA ASN A 229 -14.04 9.51 14.49
C ASN A 229 -13.29 10.77 14.00
N ILE A 230 -12.89 10.80 12.71
CA ILE A 230 -12.22 11.94 12.07
C ILE A 230 -13.02 13.23 12.25
N LEU A 231 -14.30 13.23 11.84
CA LEU A 231 -15.13 14.43 11.94
C LEU A 231 -15.49 14.79 13.38
N GLY A 232 -15.68 13.80 14.25
CA GLY A 232 -16.01 14.02 15.66
C GLY A 232 -14.89 14.71 16.44
N HIS A 233 -13.64 14.28 16.22
CA HIS A 233 -12.45 14.92 16.79
C HIS A 233 -12.19 16.27 16.12
N ALA A 234 -12.32 16.37 14.79
CA ALA A 234 -12.15 17.64 14.09
C ALA A 234 -13.12 18.73 14.60
N VAL A 235 -14.38 18.39 14.87
CA VAL A 235 -15.35 19.33 15.46
C VAL A 235 -14.92 19.81 16.85
N TYR A 236 -14.41 18.91 17.71
CA TYR A 236 -13.89 19.30 19.04
C TYR A 236 -12.70 20.24 18.92
N GLN A 237 -11.67 19.83 18.17
CA GLN A 237 -10.45 20.62 18.00
C GLN A 237 -10.74 21.99 17.38
N LEU A 238 -11.61 22.07 16.35
CA LEU A 238 -12.02 23.35 15.76
C LEU A 238 -12.77 24.24 16.75
N THR A 239 -13.69 23.67 17.53
CA THR A 239 -14.44 24.43 18.55
C THR A 239 -13.49 25.01 19.59
N ILE A 240 -12.54 24.22 20.08
CA ILE A 240 -11.51 24.65 21.03
C ILE A 240 -10.59 25.70 20.42
N ILE A 241 -10.00 25.45 19.24
CA ILE A 241 -9.05 26.38 18.61
C ILE A 241 -9.72 27.71 18.27
N PHE A 242 -10.95 27.74 17.76
CA PHE A 242 -11.66 28.99 17.52
C PHE A 242 -12.08 29.71 18.81
N THR A 243 -12.44 28.96 19.87
CA THR A 243 -12.70 29.58 21.18
C THR A 243 -11.45 30.23 21.75
N LEU A 244 -10.29 29.55 21.68
CA LEU A 244 -9.01 30.11 22.09
C LEU A 244 -8.61 31.29 21.19
N LEU A 245 -8.76 31.19 19.87
CA LEU A 245 -8.39 32.25 18.93
C LEU A 245 -9.20 33.54 19.13
N PHE A 246 -10.52 33.46 19.38
CA PHE A 246 -11.38 34.64 19.46
C PHE A 246 -11.71 35.11 20.88
N ALA A 247 -11.63 34.22 21.88
CA ALA A 247 -11.95 34.54 23.27
C ALA A 247 -10.81 34.23 24.26
N GLY A 248 -9.70 33.61 23.83
CA GLY A 248 -8.56 33.27 24.68
C GLY A 248 -7.97 34.46 25.41
N GLU A 249 -7.88 35.61 24.74
CA GLU A 249 -7.49 36.91 25.35
C GLU A 249 -8.29 37.23 26.62
N LYS A 250 -9.60 36.92 26.66
CA LYS A 250 -10.49 37.16 27.80
C LYS A 250 -10.50 36.02 28.82
N PHE A 251 -10.25 34.79 28.39
CA PHE A 251 -10.21 33.62 29.28
C PHE A 251 -8.93 33.55 30.11
N PHE A 252 -7.81 34.03 29.56
CA PHE A 252 -6.50 34.00 30.22
C PHE A 252 -6.04 35.38 30.73
N ASP A 253 -6.81 36.45 30.49
CA ASP A 253 -6.48 37.84 30.84
C ASP A 253 -5.11 38.27 30.27
N ILE A 254 -4.94 38.07 28.95
CA ILE A 254 -3.68 38.30 28.22
C ILE A 254 -3.89 39.20 27.00
N ASP A 255 -2.82 39.90 26.61
CA ASP A 255 -2.81 40.76 25.42
C ASP A 255 -3.14 39.99 24.13
N SER A 256 -4.03 40.57 23.33
CA SER A 256 -4.51 39.93 22.10
C SER A 256 -3.44 39.89 21.01
N GLY A 257 -3.04 38.68 20.62
CA GLY A 257 -2.17 38.46 19.45
C GLY A 257 -2.80 38.82 18.08
N ARG A 258 -4.08 39.18 18.00
CA ARG A 258 -4.79 39.24 16.70
C ARG A 258 -4.46 40.45 15.81
N ASN A 259 -4.11 41.60 16.41
CA ASN A 259 -3.94 42.87 15.68
C ASN A 259 -2.50 43.44 15.76
N VAL A 260 -1.53 42.62 16.16
CA VAL A 260 -0.13 43.08 16.32
C VAL A 260 0.57 43.19 14.95
N PRO A 261 1.40 44.23 14.70
CA PRO A 261 2.14 44.38 13.44
C PRO A 261 3.04 43.19 13.07
N LEU A 262 3.36 43.05 11.78
CA LEU A 262 4.09 41.92 11.17
C LEU A 262 5.50 41.61 11.73
N HIS A 263 6.04 42.47 12.61
CA HIS A 263 7.35 42.31 13.27
C HIS A 263 7.27 42.37 14.80
N SER A 264 6.09 42.12 15.36
CA SER A 264 5.87 42.11 16.81
C SER A 264 6.59 40.94 17.51
N PRO A 265 6.90 41.06 18.81
CA PRO A 265 7.37 39.93 19.61
C PRO A 265 6.35 38.77 19.59
N PRO A 266 6.79 37.52 19.83
CA PRO A 266 5.88 36.38 19.90
C PRO A 266 4.82 36.58 20.99
N SER A 267 3.56 36.38 20.63
CA SER A 267 2.43 36.57 21.55
C SER A 267 2.17 35.30 22.36
N GLU A 268 1.96 35.46 23.68
CA GLU A 268 1.49 34.39 24.56
C GLU A 268 0.17 33.78 24.05
N HIS A 269 -0.74 34.61 23.54
CA HIS A 269 -2.05 34.18 23.03
C HIS A 269 -1.92 33.14 21.91
N TYR A 270 -1.08 33.39 20.90
CA TYR A 270 -0.82 32.39 19.85
C TYR A 270 0.00 31.21 20.36
N THR A 271 0.85 31.40 21.37
CA THR A 271 1.58 30.29 21.98
C THR A 271 0.63 29.31 22.70
N ILE A 272 -0.41 29.80 23.38
CA ILE A 272 -1.47 28.97 23.97
C ILE A 272 -2.25 28.20 22.89
N VAL A 273 -2.60 28.87 21.77
CA VAL A 273 -3.27 28.22 20.64
C VAL A 273 -2.41 27.10 20.04
N PHE A 274 -1.13 27.39 19.75
CA PHE A 274 -0.15 26.41 19.26
C PHE A 274 0.06 25.24 20.24
N ASN A 275 0.29 25.53 21.52
CA ASN A 275 0.55 24.51 22.51
C ASN A 275 -0.67 23.63 22.76
N THR A 276 -1.87 24.22 22.87
CA THR A 276 -3.12 23.44 23.00
C THR A 276 -3.38 22.59 21.76
N PHE A 277 -3.08 23.08 20.56
CA PHE A 277 -3.17 22.30 19.33
C PHE A 277 -2.28 21.05 19.38
N VAL A 278 -0.98 21.21 19.72
CA VAL A 278 -0.06 20.08 19.85
C VAL A 278 -0.50 19.11 20.94
N MET A 279 -0.90 19.61 22.12
CA MET A 279 -1.42 18.76 23.21
C MET A 279 -2.62 17.92 22.76
N MET A 280 -3.61 18.53 22.09
CA MET A 280 -4.76 17.80 21.55
C MET A 280 -4.33 16.72 20.54
N GLN A 281 -3.32 16.95 19.70
CA GLN A 281 -2.85 15.90 18.79
C GLN A 281 -2.17 14.74 19.52
N LEU A 282 -1.36 14.99 20.56
CA LEU A 282 -0.76 13.90 21.35
C LEU A 282 -1.82 12.99 22.00
N PHE A 283 -2.92 13.58 22.48
CA PHE A 283 -4.03 12.82 23.05
C PHE A 283 -4.94 12.19 21.97
N ASN A 284 -5.12 12.82 20.81
CA ASN A 284 -5.80 12.24 19.67
C ASN A 284 -5.02 11.06 19.06
N GLU A 285 -3.68 11.07 19.07
CA GLU A 285 -2.83 9.96 18.63
C GLU A 285 -3.13 8.69 19.46
N ILE A 286 -3.30 8.86 20.77
CA ILE A 286 -3.72 7.78 21.69
C ILE A 286 -5.11 7.23 21.28
N ASN A 287 -6.11 8.10 21.05
CA ASN A 287 -7.43 7.69 20.54
C ASN A 287 -7.37 6.95 19.19
N ALA A 288 -6.51 7.41 18.27
CA ALA A 288 -6.40 6.87 16.92
C ALA A 288 -5.89 5.42 16.86
N ARG A 289 -5.28 4.91 17.93
CA ARG A 289 -4.91 3.48 18.08
C ARG A 289 -6.12 2.53 17.95
N LYS A 290 -7.34 2.99 18.25
CA LYS A 290 -8.56 2.15 18.30
C LYS A 290 -9.57 2.58 17.22
N ILE A 291 -9.56 1.91 16.07
CA ILE A 291 -10.42 2.24 14.92
C ILE A 291 -11.77 1.49 14.88
N HIS A 292 -11.88 0.33 15.54
CA HIS A 292 -13.06 -0.55 15.47
C HIS A 292 -14.14 -0.28 16.55
N GLY A 293 -14.04 0.84 17.29
CA GLY A 293 -14.99 1.21 18.36
C GLY A 293 -14.70 0.57 19.72
N GLU A 294 -13.47 0.11 19.94
CA GLU A 294 -12.99 -0.35 21.25
C GLU A 294 -12.88 0.82 22.23
N ARG A 295 -13.53 0.73 23.40
CA ARG A 295 -13.53 1.81 24.40
C ARG A 295 -12.20 1.94 25.17
N ASN A 296 -11.47 0.84 25.38
CA ASN A 296 -10.27 0.84 26.21
C ASN A 296 -9.04 1.31 25.40
N VAL A 297 -8.87 2.62 25.26
CA VAL A 297 -7.80 3.22 24.45
C VAL A 297 -6.40 2.99 25.03
N PHE A 298 -6.29 2.96 26.36
CA PHE A 298 -5.04 2.67 27.08
C PHE A 298 -4.64 1.19 27.07
N ASP A 299 -5.51 0.28 26.59
CA ASP A 299 -5.19 -1.14 26.53
C ASP A 299 -3.92 -1.38 25.70
N SER A 300 -3.04 -2.21 26.27
CA SER A 300 -1.77 -2.64 25.67
C SER A 300 -0.85 -1.50 25.20
N ILE A 301 -0.99 -0.27 25.74
CA ILE A 301 -0.18 0.89 25.31
C ILE A 301 1.32 0.67 25.59
N PHE A 302 1.65 0.18 26.80
CA PHE A 302 3.01 -0.15 27.23
C PHE A 302 3.63 -1.34 26.50
N ARG A 303 2.87 -2.06 25.65
CA ARG A 303 3.40 -3.16 24.82
C ARG A 303 4.14 -2.65 23.58
N ASN A 304 3.91 -1.41 23.16
CA ASN A 304 4.73 -0.75 22.14
C ASN A 304 5.63 0.31 22.80
N PRO A 305 6.91 0.01 23.09
CA PRO A 305 7.83 0.98 23.68
C PRO A 305 8.14 2.13 22.71
N ILE A 306 8.06 1.91 21.38
CA ILE A 306 8.28 2.96 20.38
C ILE A 306 7.16 4.00 20.46
N PHE A 307 5.90 3.57 20.58
CA PHE A 307 4.77 4.46 20.80
C PHE A 307 4.94 5.31 22.07
N CYS A 308 5.30 4.67 23.20
CA CYS A 308 5.52 5.39 24.45
C CYS A 308 6.70 6.38 24.36
N ALA A 309 7.79 6.00 23.70
CA ALA A 309 8.95 6.85 23.49
C ALA A 309 8.65 8.05 22.58
N VAL A 310 7.84 7.85 21.53
CA VAL A 310 7.37 8.95 20.66
C VAL A 310 6.49 9.91 21.47
N VAL A 311 5.41 9.46 22.10
CA VAL A 311 4.47 10.35 22.81
C VAL A 311 5.13 11.12 23.97
N LEU A 312 6.00 10.47 24.74
CA LEU A 312 6.74 11.15 25.82
C LEU A 312 7.84 12.06 25.29
N GLY A 313 8.51 11.66 24.21
CA GLY A 313 9.57 12.44 23.56
C GLY A 313 9.03 13.71 22.89
N THR A 314 7.88 13.63 22.22
CA THR A 314 7.21 14.79 21.60
C THR A 314 6.62 15.72 22.65
N PHE A 315 6.06 15.20 23.75
CA PHE A 315 5.65 16.01 24.91
C PHE A 315 6.85 16.77 25.53
N GLY A 316 7.97 16.09 25.77
CA GLY A 316 9.19 16.71 26.29
C GLY A 316 9.79 17.75 25.32
N ALA A 317 9.83 17.44 24.03
CA ALA A 317 10.30 18.38 23.00
C ALA A 317 9.39 19.61 22.88
N GLN A 318 8.08 19.45 23.03
CA GLN A 318 7.12 20.57 23.03
C GLN A 318 7.34 21.50 24.23
N ILE A 319 7.65 20.97 25.42
CA ILE A 319 8.05 21.80 26.58
C ILE A 319 9.31 22.61 26.25
N ILE A 320 10.33 21.98 25.67
CA ILE A 320 11.58 22.66 25.29
C ILE A 320 11.32 23.77 24.25
N ILE A 321 10.47 23.51 23.26
CA ILE A 321 10.15 24.48 22.20
C ILE A 321 9.34 25.67 22.71
N VAL A 322 8.40 25.47 23.63
CA VAL A 322 7.60 26.57 24.20
C VAL A 322 8.44 27.43 25.14
N GLU A 323 9.21 26.82 26.06
CA GLU A 323 9.99 27.56 27.07
C GLU A 323 11.29 28.17 26.52
N PHE A 324 11.98 27.48 25.58
CA PHE A 324 13.30 27.90 25.08
C PHE A 324 13.32 28.23 23.57
N GLY A 325 12.27 27.89 22.80
CA GLY A 325 12.25 28.08 21.35
C GLY A 325 12.05 29.52 20.88
N GLY A 326 11.54 30.41 21.74
CA GLY A 326 11.56 31.87 21.59
C GLY A 326 11.19 32.40 20.20
N LYS A 327 12.01 33.34 19.68
CA LYS A 327 11.79 33.97 18.36
C LYS A 327 11.78 32.98 17.18
N PRO A 328 12.72 32.02 17.05
CA PRO A 328 12.69 31.02 15.97
C PRO A 328 11.38 30.24 15.82
N PHE A 329 10.79 29.82 16.94
CA PHE A 329 9.49 29.12 16.95
C PHE A 329 8.28 30.04 17.12
N SER A 330 8.50 31.36 17.20
CA SER A 330 7.47 32.37 17.50
C SER A 330 6.65 32.04 18.77
N CYS A 331 7.32 31.50 19.79
CA CYS A 331 6.74 31.15 21.09
C CYS A 331 7.19 32.12 22.18
N SER A 332 6.33 32.37 23.16
CA SER A 332 6.67 32.97 24.46
C SER A 332 6.56 31.91 25.55
N GLY A 333 7.37 32.00 26.62
CA GLY A 333 7.26 31.06 27.74
C GLY A 333 5.87 31.12 28.37
N LEU A 334 5.33 29.98 28.79
CA LEU A 334 3.98 29.90 29.37
C LEU A 334 4.04 29.71 30.88
N THR A 335 3.14 30.37 31.60
CA THR A 335 2.96 30.11 33.03
C THR A 335 2.49 28.68 33.27
N LEU A 336 2.82 28.11 34.43
CA LEU A 336 2.38 26.77 34.83
C LEU A 336 0.84 26.63 34.77
N SER A 337 0.09 27.70 35.07
CA SER A 337 -1.38 27.73 34.94
C SER A 337 -1.85 27.54 33.50
N GLN A 338 -1.28 28.31 32.55
CA GLN A 338 -1.58 28.17 31.12
C GLN A 338 -1.21 26.76 30.61
N TRP A 339 -0.08 26.20 31.05
CA TRP A 339 0.30 24.82 30.76
C TRP A 339 -0.73 23.78 31.25
N PHE A 340 -1.19 23.89 32.50
CA PHE A 340 -2.23 23.00 33.03
C PHE A 340 -3.53 23.10 32.22
N TRP A 341 -3.94 24.29 31.78
CA TRP A 341 -5.10 24.45 30.90
C TRP A 341 -4.90 23.82 29.51
N CYS A 342 -3.74 23.99 28.88
CA CYS A 342 -3.40 23.35 27.60
C CYS A 342 -3.48 21.82 27.71
N ILE A 343 -2.91 21.25 28.78
CA ILE A 343 -2.93 19.80 29.04
C ILE A 343 -4.35 19.32 29.38
N PHE A 344 -5.11 20.05 30.19
CA PHE A 344 -6.48 19.71 30.56
C PHE A 344 -7.40 19.64 29.34
N ILE A 345 -7.32 20.64 28.45
CA ILE A 345 -8.06 20.66 27.18
C ILE A 345 -7.62 19.51 26.27
N GLY A 346 -6.33 19.20 26.24
CA GLY A 346 -5.78 18.03 25.57
C GLY A 346 -6.36 16.71 26.09
N VAL A 347 -6.38 16.50 27.40
CA VAL A 347 -7.00 15.31 28.04
C VAL A 347 -8.52 15.25 27.76
N GLY A 348 -9.17 16.40 27.58
CA GLY A 348 -10.55 16.49 27.11
C GLY A 348 -10.82 15.75 25.79
N GLU A 349 -9.84 15.69 24.88
CA GLU A 349 -9.92 14.93 23.62
C GLU A 349 -10.08 13.41 23.85
N LEU A 350 -9.44 12.86 24.90
CA LEU A 350 -9.62 11.45 25.29
C LEU A 350 -11.05 11.17 25.75
N LEU A 351 -11.61 12.07 26.56
CA LEU A 351 -12.99 11.97 27.06
C LEU A 351 -14.00 12.15 25.91
N TRP A 352 -13.73 13.08 24.99
CA TRP A 352 -14.55 13.29 23.80
C TRP A 352 -14.51 12.08 22.85
N GLY A 353 -13.37 11.41 22.71
CA GLY A 353 -13.24 10.14 21.98
C GLY A 353 -14.16 9.02 22.51
N GLN A 354 -14.38 8.94 23.83
CA GLN A 354 -15.34 8.01 24.45
C GLN A 354 -16.80 8.38 24.13
N LEU A 355 -17.11 9.67 24.08
CA LEU A 355 -18.43 10.18 23.70
C LEU A 355 -18.72 9.84 22.23
N ILE A 356 -17.79 10.14 21.31
CA ILE A 356 -17.89 9.78 19.88
C ILE A 356 -18.08 8.27 19.73
N SER A 357 -17.29 7.46 20.46
CA SER A 357 -17.38 6.00 20.43
C SER A 357 -18.76 5.47 20.88
N SER A 358 -19.44 6.19 21.76
CA SER A 358 -20.78 5.85 22.25
C SER A 358 -21.91 6.22 21.28
N VAL A 359 -21.68 7.09 20.29
CA VAL A 359 -22.65 7.41 19.24
C VAL A 359 -22.66 6.33 18.16
N PRO A 360 -23.79 5.62 17.93
CA PRO A 360 -23.88 4.58 16.92
C PRO A 360 -23.91 5.18 15.50
N THR A 361 -23.17 4.57 14.58
CA THR A 361 -23.03 5.03 13.19
C THR A 361 -24.35 5.05 12.40
N SER A 362 -25.37 4.31 12.85
CA SER A 362 -26.73 4.32 12.28
C SER A 362 -27.44 5.68 12.40
N ARG A 363 -27.06 6.54 13.35
CA ARG A 363 -27.61 7.89 13.51
C ARG A 363 -27.12 8.87 12.43
N LEU A 364 -25.94 8.62 11.86
CA LEU A 364 -25.25 9.56 10.95
C LEU A 364 -25.56 9.25 9.49
N LYS A 365 -26.80 9.50 9.06
CA LYS A 365 -27.26 9.25 7.67
C LYS A 365 -26.38 9.94 6.61
N PHE A 366 -25.82 11.11 6.90
CA PHE A 366 -24.89 11.83 6.03
C PHE A 366 -23.61 11.03 5.70
N LEU A 367 -23.15 10.16 6.61
CA LEU A 367 -21.99 9.28 6.37
C LEU A 367 -22.34 8.02 5.56
N LYS A 368 -23.60 7.85 5.13
CA LYS A 368 -24.00 6.71 4.31
C LYS A 368 -23.44 6.84 2.89
N SER A 369 -23.48 8.02 2.27
CA SER A 369 -22.91 8.28 0.94
C SER A 369 -21.39 8.26 0.93
N ALA A 370 -20.73 8.96 1.84
CA ALA A 370 -19.27 9.11 1.91
C ALA A 370 -18.48 7.80 2.17
N GLY A 371 -19.16 6.67 2.40
CA GLY A 371 -18.57 5.35 2.65
C GLY A 371 -18.96 4.27 1.63
N HIS A 372 -19.58 4.64 0.51
CA HIS A 372 -19.75 3.75 -0.64
C HIS A 372 -18.75 4.15 -1.73
N GLY A 373 -17.80 3.26 -2.03
CA GLY A 373 -17.26 3.21 -3.39
C GLY A 373 -18.38 2.83 -4.36
N PRO A 374 -18.28 3.16 -5.66
CA PRO A 374 -19.38 2.97 -6.61
C PRO A 374 -19.79 1.49 -6.65
N MET A 375 -20.98 1.18 -6.14
CA MET A 375 -21.57 -0.15 -6.28
C MET A 375 -22.20 -0.28 -7.67
N LYS A 376 -22.03 -1.44 -8.28
CA LYS A 376 -22.68 -1.77 -9.55
C LYS A 376 -24.16 -2.18 -9.40
N GLU A 377 -24.69 -2.21 -8.18
CA GLU A 377 -26.07 -2.65 -7.90
C GLU A 377 -27.12 -1.66 -8.39
N ASP A 378 -26.82 -0.35 -8.39
CA ASP A 378 -27.76 0.67 -8.86
C ASP A 378 -28.07 0.52 -10.37
N LEU A 379 -27.13 -0.04 -11.16
CA LEU A 379 -27.30 -0.28 -12.60
C LEU A 379 -28.27 -1.41 -12.98
N GLN A 380 -28.66 -2.29 -12.05
CA GLN A 380 -29.60 -3.39 -12.34
C GLN A 380 -31.04 -3.11 -11.90
N HIS A 381 -31.27 -2.07 -11.08
CA HIS A 381 -32.62 -1.69 -10.66
C HIS A 381 -33.23 -0.54 -11.48
N GLU A 382 -32.43 0.24 -12.21
CA GLU A 382 -32.93 1.32 -13.09
C GLU A 382 -33.46 0.82 -14.46
N GLU A 383 -33.03 -0.33 -14.98
CA GLU A 383 -33.48 -0.82 -16.31
C GLU A 383 -34.92 -1.38 -16.34
N LEU A 384 -35.60 -1.48 -15.19
CA LEU A 384 -36.91 -2.15 -15.08
C LEU A 384 -38.03 -1.28 -14.49
N GLN A 385 -37.79 -0.02 -14.14
CA GLN A 385 -38.84 0.82 -13.58
C GLN A 385 -38.78 2.29 -14.06
N ASP A 386 -39.85 2.64 -14.75
CA ASP A 386 -40.31 3.97 -15.16
C ASP A 386 -39.61 4.67 -16.33
N GLY A 387 -40.29 4.65 -17.48
CA GLY A 387 -40.05 5.58 -18.56
C GLY A 387 -40.90 6.84 -18.39
N THR A 388 -40.35 7.85 -17.72
CA THR A 388 -40.80 9.25 -17.85
C THR A 388 -39.62 10.19 -17.63
N ASP A 389 -39.55 11.26 -18.43
CA ASP A 389 -38.41 12.18 -18.45
C ASP A 389 -38.31 13.04 -17.17
N GLU A 390 -37.19 12.92 -16.43
CA GLU A 390 -36.65 14.06 -15.70
C GLU A 390 -35.11 13.97 -15.62
N ILE A 391 -34.43 14.96 -16.21
CA ILE A 391 -32.96 15.00 -16.28
C ILE A 391 -32.43 15.59 -14.97
N ASP A 392 -31.80 14.77 -14.12
CA ASP A 392 -31.15 15.25 -12.90
C ASP A 392 -29.95 16.17 -13.24
N HIS A 393 -30.18 17.47 -13.06
CA HIS A 393 -29.17 18.51 -13.24
C HIS A 393 -27.94 18.30 -12.33
N GLY A 394 -28.07 17.65 -11.17
CA GLY A 394 -26.99 17.42 -10.22
C GLY A 394 -25.91 16.47 -10.73
N GLU A 395 -26.29 15.39 -11.42
CA GLU A 395 -25.32 14.44 -11.96
C GLU A 395 -24.57 15.02 -13.16
N MET A 396 -25.25 15.83 -13.97
CA MET A 396 -24.62 16.54 -15.10
C MET A 396 -23.59 17.59 -14.63
N GLU A 397 -23.87 18.29 -13.53
CA GLU A 397 -22.94 19.21 -12.86
C GLU A 397 -21.68 18.50 -12.35
N LEU A 398 -21.83 17.34 -11.70
CA LEU A 398 -20.70 16.53 -11.21
C LEU A 398 -19.80 16.02 -12.36
N ARG A 399 -20.40 15.51 -13.43
CA ARG A 399 -19.65 15.09 -14.63
C ARG A 399 -18.97 16.28 -15.32
N ARG A 400 -19.62 17.45 -15.39
CA ARG A 400 -19.00 18.70 -15.86
C ARG A 400 -17.82 19.12 -14.97
N GLY A 401 -17.94 19.02 -13.65
CA GLY A 401 -16.86 19.31 -12.69
C GLY A 401 -15.63 18.44 -12.91
N GLN A 402 -15.81 17.13 -13.10
CA GLN A 402 -14.71 16.21 -13.44
C GLN A 402 -14.06 16.57 -14.80
N ILE A 403 -14.87 16.84 -15.83
CA ILE A 403 -14.37 17.25 -17.16
C ILE A 403 -13.60 18.56 -17.09
N LEU A 404 -14.06 19.54 -16.30
CA LEU A 404 -13.36 20.81 -16.06
C LEU A 404 -12.04 20.58 -15.32
N TRP A 405 -11.99 19.66 -14.36
CA TRP A 405 -10.78 19.31 -13.63
C TRP A 405 -9.72 18.64 -14.52
N PHE A 406 -10.13 17.68 -15.38
CA PHE A 406 -9.24 17.10 -16.41
C PHE A 406 -8.74 18.15 -17.42
N ARG A 407 -9.59 19.09 -17.85
CA ARG A 407 -9.18 20.21 -18.71
C ARG A 407 -8.22 21.16 -18.00
N GLY A 408 -8.41 21.38 -16.70
CA GLY A 408 -7.48 22.13 -15.83
C GLY A 408 -6.10 21.49 -15.75
N LEU A 409 -6.04 20.17 -15.47
CA LEU A 409 -4.78 19.41 -15.45
C LEU A 409 -4.04 19.45 -16.80
N ASN A 410 -4.74 19.22 -17.91
CA ASN A 410 -4.12 19.29 -19.24
C ASN A 410 -3.61 20.71 -19.56
N ARG A 411 -4.32 21.76 -19.11
CA ARG A 411 -3.88 23.15 -19.24
C ARG A 411 -2.61 23.43 -18.41
N ILE A 412 -2.53 22.91 -17.18
CA ILE A 412 -1.33 23.01 -16.32
C ILE A 412 -0.15 22.25 -16.95
N GLN A 413 -0.34 21.03 -17.45
CA GLN A 413 0.71 20.31 -18.17
C GLN A 413 1.21 21.07 -19.41
N THR A 414 0.31 21.76 -20.11
CA THR A 414 0.64 22.59 -21.27
C THR A 414 1.42 23.84 -20.84
N GLN A 415 1.02 24.50 -19.75
CA GLN A 415 1.77 25.62 -19.15
C GLN A 415 3.16 25.20 -18.68
N ILE A 416 3.31 24.04 -18.04
CA ILE A 416 4.63 23.49 -17.65
C ILE A 416 5.51 23.23 -18.87
N LYS A 417 4.95 22.68 -19.97
CA LYS A 417 5.70 22.52 -21.24
C LYS A 417 6.15 23.87 -21.81
N VAL A 418 5.28 24.89 -21.81
CA VAL A 418 5.63 26.24 -22.29
C VAL A 418 6.68 26.91 -21.40
N VAL A 419 6.58 26.78 -20.07
CA VAL A 419 7.58 27.28 -19.12
C VAL A 419 8.92 26.58 -19.31
N ASN A 420 8.93 25.26 -19.52
CA ASN A 420 10.16 24.51 -19.78
C ASN A 420 10.79 24.89 -21.14
N ALA A 421 9.98 25.16 -22.17
CA ALA A 421 10.47 25.64 -23.48
C ALA A 421 11.02 27.08 -23.41
N PHE A 422 10.38 27.97 -22.63
CA PHE A 422 10.93 29.30 -22.34
C PHE A 422 12.23 29.21 -21.55
N ARG A 423 12.31 28.26 -20.61
CA ARG A 423 13.52 28.03 -19.80
C ARG A 423 14.66 27.47 -20.67
N SER A 424 14.43 26.53 -21.57
CA SER A 424 15.48 26.08 -22.50
C SER A 424 15.93 27.21 -23.43
N SER A 425 15.00 27.99 -23.99
CA SER A 425 15.32 29.12 -24.87
C SER A 425 16.11 30.24 -24.15
N LEU A 426 15.82 30.50 -22.87
CA LEU A 426 16.59 31.47 -22.05
C LEU A 426 18.01 30.99 -21.71
N TYR A 427 18.24 29.68 -21.62
CA TYR A 427 19.58 29.13 -21.36
C TYR A 427 20.40 28.96 -22.66
N GLU A 428 19.78 28.61 -23.80
CA GLU A 428 20.46 28.62 -25.12
C GLU A 428 20.96 30.01 -25.53
N GLY A 429 20.33 31.08 -25.03
CA GLY A 429 20.77 32.46 -25.27
C GLY A 429 21.99 32.91 -24.45
N LEU A 430 22.43 32.14 -23.44
CA LEU A 430 23.51 32.53 -22.52
C LEU A 430 24.85 31.81 -22.77
N GLU A 431 24.86 30.68 -23.48
CA GLU A 431 26.10 29.97 -23.83
C GLU A 431 26.59 30.27 -25.25
N LYS A 432 27.28 31.40 -25.44
CA LYS A 432 28.24 31.61 -26.54
C LYS A 432 29.20 32.80 -26.33
N PRO A 433 30.39 32.57 -25.76
CA PRO A 433 31.58 33.37 -26.04
C PRO A 433 32.48 32.65 -27.08
N GLN A 434 32.95 33.38 -28.08
CA GLN A 434 33.62 32.82 -29.25
C GLN A 434 35.07 33.35 -29.41
N ASN A 435 36.10 32.52 -29.10
CA ASN A 435 37.36 32.45 -29.88
C ASN A 435 38.44 31.46 -29.36
N ARG A 436 38.95 30.63 -30.29
CA ARG A 436 40.36 30.19 -30.55
C ARG A 436 41.23 29.62 -29.40
N SER A 437 41.90 28.48 -29.54
CA SER A 437 42.89 28.18 -30.62
C SER A 437 43.37 26.70 -30.67
N ALA A 438 43.91 26.29 -31.84
CA ALA A 438 44.88 25.18 -32.09
C ALA A 438 44.43 23.69 -31.88
N ILE A 439 44.86 22.67 -32.65
CA ILE A 439 45.71 22.56 -33.86
C ILE A 439 45.48 21.17 -34.56
N HIS A 440 45.59 21.09 -35.90
CA HIS A 440 45.72 19.87 -36.75
C HIS A 440 44.57 18.81 -36.79
N SER A 441 44.29 18.08 -37.89
CA SER A 441 44.93 18.01 -39.23
C SER A 441 43.94 17.55 -40.34
N PHE A 442 44.21 17.98 -41.59
CA PHE A 442 43.88 17.39 -42.93
C PHE A 442 42.53 16.64 -43.15
N MET A 443 41.64 17.15 -44.03
CA MET A 443 41.50 16.82 -45.48
C MET A 443 41.12 15.34 -45.75
N THR A 444 40.13 15.00 -46.60
CA THR A 444 39.78 15.63 -47.90
C THR A 444 38.35 15.26 -48.33
N TYR A 445 37.58 16.21 -48.89
CA TYR A 445 36.46 15.96 -49.81
C TYR A 445 36.28 17.17 -50.73
N PRO A 446 36.15 17.00 -52.06
CA PRO A 446 35.68 18.04 -52.96
C PRO A 446 34.18 17.89 -53.28
N GLU A 447 33.54 19.04 -53.13
CA GLU A 447 32.19 19.50 -53.41
C GLU A 447 31.43 19.02 -54.67
N ALA A 448 30.10 18.99 -54.51
CA ALA A 448 29.04 19.59 -55.35
C ALA A 448 28.82 19.19 -56.82
N GLY A 449 27.54 18.97 -57.16
CA GLY A 449 27.04 18.87 -58.53
C GLY A 449 25.52 18.67 -58.63
N SER A 450 24.83 19.70 -59.13
CA SER A 450 23.43 19.81 -59.60
C SER A 450 22.63 18.54 -60.00
N ALA A 451 21.32 18.58 -59.70
CA ALA A 451 20.26 17.70 -60.23
C ALA A 451 19.82 18.10 -61.67
N PRO A 452 18.72 17.58 -62.28
CA PRO A 452 18.00 16.29 -62.12
C PRO A 452 17.72 15.55 -63.47
N SER A 453 17.32 14.26 -63.45
CA SER A 453 16.44 13.66 -64.50
C SER A 453 15.99 12.22 -64.20
N LEU A 454 14.87 11.80 -64.83
CA LEU A 454 14.36 10.42 -64.89
C LEU A 454 14.72 9.76 -66.23
N THR A 455 15.07 8.46 -66.20
CA THR A 455 14.87 7.36 -67.19
C THR A 455 15.69 6.16 -66.64
N ASP A 456 15.20 4.95 -66.37
CA ASP A 456 14.27 4.02 -67.06
C ASP A 456 14.90 3.28 -68.25
N SER A 457 14.53 2.00 -68.46
CA SER A 457 15.08 1.00 -69.42
C SER A 457 16.56 0.58 -69.17
N ASP A 458 16.99 -0.68 -68.96
CA ASP A 458 16.86 -1.97 -69.69
C ASP A 458 18.33 -2.44 -69.97
N SER A 459 18.73 -3.70 -70.17
CA SER A 459 18.09 -5.03 -70.11
C SER A 459 19.15 -6.16 -70.05
N GLU A 460 18.75 -7.32 -69.49
CA GLU A 460 19.04 -8.71 -69.93
C GLU A 460 20.46 -9.36 -69.98
N GLY A 461 20.44 -10.71 -69.96
CA GLY A 461 21.57 -11.65 -70.17
C GLY A 461 22.16 -12.24 -68.86
N GLU A 462 21.83 -13.46 -68.42
CA GLU A 462 22.32 -14.78 -68.90
C GLU A 462 23.86 -14.98 -68.72
N GLU A 463 24.42 -16.12 -68.26
CA GLU A 463 23.88 -17.43 -67.85
C GLU A 463 24.90 -18.23 -66.98
N SER A 464 24.47 -19.34 -66.38
CA SER A 464 25.22 -20.61 -66.18
C SER A 464 26.47 -20.80 -65.26
N ARG A 465 26.26 -21.69 -64.26
CA ARG A 465 27.10 -22.86 -63.83
C ARG A 465 28.40 -22.70 -62.99
N GLY A 466 28.53 -23.54 -61.93
CA GLY A 466 29.79 -24.31 -61.70
C GLY A 466 30.34 -24.60 -60.28
N LEU A 467 29.75 -25.57 -59.57
CA LEU A 467 30.40 -26.71 -58.82
C LEU A 467 31.80 -26.63 -58.11
N LEU A 468 31.85 -27.22 -56.89
CA LEU A 468 33.01 -27.85 -56.16
C LEU A 468 34.03 -26.88 -55.50
N LYS A 469 34.83 -27.22 -54.45
CA LYS A 469 35.15 -28.46 -53.69
C LYS A 469 35.62 -28.08 -52.24
N GLY A 470 35.47 -28.92 -51.20
CA GLY A 470 36.55 -29.73 -50.59
C GLY A 470 37.68 -28.91 -49.90
N ARG A 471 37.74 -28.77 -48.57
CA ARG A 471 38.18 -29.74 -47.51
C ARG A 471 39.71 -29.84 -47.38
N ASP A 472 40.25 -29.65 -46.17
CA ASP A 472 41.26 -30.54 -45.55
C ASP A 472 41.47 -30.29 -44.04
N ASP A 473 41.87 -31.36 -43.34
CA ASP A 473 42.03 -31.52 -41.88
C ASP A 473 43.52 -31.50 -41.46
N GLN A 474 43.87 -31.17 -40.19
CA GLN A 474 45.03 -31.78 -39.50
C GLN A 474 45.13 -31.57 -37.95
N THR A 475 45.97 -32.39 -37.30
CA THR A 475 46.09 -32.61 -35.83
C THR A 475 47.59 -32.78 -35.43
N HIS A 476 48.07 -33.11 -34.21
CA HIS A 476 47.51 -33.67 -32.96
C HIS A 476 48.45 -33.43 -31.74
N ASN A 477 47.90 -33.43 -30.51
CA ASN A 477 48.50 -33.92 -29.24
C ASN A 477 49.74 -33.26 -28.51
N HIS A 478 49.51 -33.02 -27.20
CA HIS A 478 50.23 -33.56 -26.00
C HIS A 478 51.21 -32.74 -25.11
N ASN A 479 50.91 -32.82 -23.79
CA ASN A 479 51.76 -33.09 -22.60
C ASN A 479 52.31 -31.99 -21.63
N ASN A 480 51.72 -31.99 -20.43
CA ASN A 480 52.30 -32.20 -19.07
C ASN A 480 52.93 -31.11 -18.16
N ASN A 481 52.58 -31.25 -16.87
CA ASN A 481 53.28 -30.88 -15.61
C ASN A 481 53.40 -29.40 -15.18
N SER A 482 53.53 -29.02 -13.89
CA SER A 482 53.12 -29.60 -12.58
C SER A 482 53.56 -28.67 -11.42
N SER A 483 52.78 -28.55 -10.33
CA SER A 483 53.15 -28.24 -8.91
C SER A 483 52.12 -27.30 -8.23
N THR A 484 51.88 -27.21 -6.92
CA THR A 484 51.89 -28.06 -5.70
C THR A 484 52.00 -27.06 -4.54
N GLU A 485 50.99 -26.95 -3.67
CA GLU A 485 51.20 -26.74 -2.22
C GLU A 485 49.92 -27.00 -1.41
N GLN A 486 50.08 -27.54 -0.20
CA GLN A 486 49.05 -27.87 0.79
C GLN A 486 49.59 -27.55 2.18
N ARG A 487 48.74 -27.15 3.15
CA ARG A 487 48.58 -27.82 4.46
C ARG A 487 47.43 -27.21 5.32
N PRO A 488 46.94 -27.91 6.36
CA PRO A 488 45.57 -27.76 6.88
C PRO A 488 45.49 -27.23 8.33
N LEU A 489 44.27 -27.16 8.88
CA LEU A 489 44.00 -27.14 10.31
C LEU A 489 42.69 -27.91 10.64
N ASP A 490 42.77 -28.83 11.60
CA ASP A 490 41.64 -29.61 12.13
C ASP A 490 40.78 -28.79 13.12
N ILE A 491 39.45 -29.02 13.16
CA ILE A 491 38.68 -28.92 14.41
C ILE A 491 37.74 -30.13 14.58
N THR A 492 38.01 -30.82 15.69
CA THR A 492 37.41 -31.97 16.36
C THR A 492 35.86 -32.04 16.42
N VAL A 493 35.34 -33.27 16.31
CA VAL A 493 33.97 -33.67 16.72
C VAL A 493 33.99 -34.28 18.12
N SER A 494 32.93 -34.09 18.92
CA SER A 494 32.61 -35.00 20.04
C SER A 494 31.09 -35.13 20.24
N PRO A 495 30.61 -36.32 20.66
CA PRO A 495 29.18 -36.64 20.76
C PRO A 495 28.64 -36.41 22.17
N TYR A 496 27.31 -36.24 22.30
CA TYR A 496 26.58 -36.59 23.52
C TYR A 496 25.17 -37.11 23.20
N GLU A 497 24.63 -37.88 24.13
CA GLU A 497 23.58 -38.87 23.91
C GLU A 497 22.15 -38.31 23.99
N SER A 498 21.23 -38.98 23.28
CA SER A 498 19.80 -39.00 23.63
C SER A 498 19.54 -40.11 24.65
N PRO A 499 18.48 -39.99 25.47
CA PRO A 499 17.42 -40.98 25.28
C PRO A 499 15.98 -40.46 25.44
N MET A 500 15.10 -40.98 24.56
CA MET A 500 13.75 -41.47 24.86
C MET A 500 12.81 -40.61 25.76
N HIS A 501 11.74 -40.05 25.19
CA HIS A 501 10.47 -40.81 25.17
C HIS A 501 9.41 -40.24 24.20
N SER A 502 8.63 -41.17 23.65
CA SER A 502 7.44 -40.94 22.83
C SER A 502 6.21 -40.60 23.67
N VAL A 503 5.36 -39.70 23.16
CA VAL A 503 3.90 -39.73 23.38
C VAL A 503 3.21 -39.32 22.07
N GLU A 504 2.44 -40.25 21.52
CA GLU A 504 1.47 -39.98 20.45
C GLU A 504 0.21 -39.32 21.05
N THR A 505 -0.36 -38.32 20.39
CA THR A 505 -1.82 -38.11 20.42
C THR A 505 -2.29 -37.51 19.12
N SER A 506 -3.04 -38.30 18.35
CA SER A 506 -3.90 -37.82 17.27
C SER A 506 -5.18 -37.21 17.84
N ILE A 507 -5.76 -36.22 17.16
CA ILE A 507 -7.19 -35.96 16.92
C ILE A 507 -7.31 -34.90 15.82
#